data_AF-A0A8S0VMK4-F1
#
_entry.id   AF-A0A8S0VMK4-F1
#
_cell.length_a   1.000
_cell.length_b   1.000
_cell.length_c   1.000
_cell.angle_alpha   90.00
_cell.angle_beta   90.00
_cell.angle_gamma   90.00
#
_symmetry.space_group_name_H-M   'P 1'
#
loop_
_entity.id
_entity.type
_entity.pdbx_description
1 polymer ?
#
loop_
_entity_poly.entity_id
_entity_poly.type
_entity_poly.pdbx_seq_one_letter_code
_entity_poly.pdbx_strand_id
1 'polypeptide(L)'
;MFLHIVCLLSLAVALPSNVATSPKPGCESTCGNLQVPYPFGIGIGSNCSMSSDFDIYCNTTDNPPRAYLTRAASPFEVLKISETNIYVKNWRQQQIVACYASREYFSLEIDYFANSPYTLSDANQFTVFGCDDLAIGQHLSSDSNYSAYGAGTSCAPYCESREVSGGTGSCPGNGCCQTSISKGKKFMMTRLINMERNWQRRKLFSCSFLSLGMMNITGFTFRLSDLNDSTFLNKYPAFTDIPLVLDWRIGSQNCSEMLSSSSYACKENSYCDDSLAGVRGYNCRCMKGYEGTPYLSPGCH
;
A
#
# COMPACT_ATOMS: atom_id res chain seq x y z
N MET A 1 -10.61 -36.32 -50.06
CA MET A 1 -10.69 -36.11 -48.59
C MET A 1 -9.58 -35.14 -48.23
N PHE A 2 -9.88 -33.85 -48.17
CA PHE A 2 -8.89 -32.77 -48.01
C PHE A 2 -8.49 -32.65 -46.54
N LEU A 3 -7.20 -32.79 -46.23
CA LEU A 3 -6.65 -32.61 -44.89
C LEU A 3 -6.28 -31.12 -44.73
N HIS A 4 -7.04 -30.35 -43.95
CA HIS A 4 -6.68 -28.99 -43.59
C HIS A 4 -5.77 -29.02 -42.36
N ILE A 5 -4.49 -28.72 -42.56
CA ILE A 5 -3.52 -28.50 -41.49
C ILE A 5 -3.81 -27.11 -40.92
N VAL A 6 -4.49 -27.07 -39.77
CA VAL A 6 -4.68 -25.83 -39.00
C VAL A 6 -3.37 -25.57 -38.26
N CYS A 7 -2.57 -24.64 -38.78
CA CYS A 7 -1.38 -24.14 -38.12
C CYS A 7 -1.81 -23.26 -36.93
N LEU A 8 -1.79 -23.83 -35.73
CA LEU A 8 -1.98 -23.11 -34.48
C LEU A 8 -0.78 -22.18 -34.26
N LEU A 9 -0.87 -20.95 -34.77
CA LEU A 9 -0.03 -19.84 -34.36
C LEU A 9 -0.30 -19.58 -32.87
N SER A 10 0.56 -20.12 -32.01
CA SER A 10 0.64 -19.73 -30.61
C SER A 10 1.02 -18.25 -30.55
N LEU A 11 0.02 -17.37 -30.38
CA LEU A 11 0.28 -16.04 -29.86
C LEU A 11 0.80 -16.23 -28.43
N ALA A 12 2.12 -16.27 -28.28
CA ALA A 12 2.73 -15.95 -27.02
C ALA A 12 2.36 -14.50 -26.73
N VAL A 13 1.39 -14.31 -25.84
CA VAL A 13 1.15 -13.00 -25.23
C VAL A 13 2.43 -12.66 -24.50
N ALA A 14 3.25 -11.78 -25.08
CA ALA A 14 4.34 -11.18 -24.35
C ALA A 14 3.72 -10.48 -23.13
N LEU A 15 4.03 -11.01 -21.94
CA LEU A 15 3.81 -10.25 -20.72
C LEU A 15 4.50 -8.89 -20.93
N PRO A 16 3.87 -7.76 -20.58
CA PRO A 16 4.56 -6.48 -20.63
C PRO A 16 5.87 -6.64 -19.86
N SER A 17 6.98 -6.41 -20.57
CA SER A 17 8.31 -6.34 -20.01
C SER A 17 8.24 -5.47 -18.77
N ASN A 18 8.72 -5.98 -17.63
CA ASN A 18 9.03 -5.12 -16.50
C ASN A 18 9.91 -4.00 -17.07
N VAL A 19 9.40 -2.76 -17.12
CA VAL A 19 10.18 -1.61 -17.58
C VAL A 19 11.35 -1.53 -16.61
N ALA A 20 12.51 -1.98 -17.07
CA ALA A 20 13.71 -2.06 -16.28
C ALA A 20 14.22 -0.63 -16.10
N THR A 21 13.77 0.02 -15.04
CA THR A 21 14.36 1.28 -14.58
C THR A 21 15.68 0.93 -13.91
N SER A 22 16.79 1.22 -14.59
CA SER A 22 18.14 0.92 -14.13
C SER A 22 18.48 1.69 -12.84
N PRO A 23 19.36 1.16 -11.97
CA PRO A 23 19.93 1.94 -10.87
C PRO A 23 20.81 3.07 -11.41
N LYS A 24 21.22 3.98 -10.52
CA LYS A 24 22.27 4.96 -10.84
C LYS A 24 23.59 4.23 -11.18
N PRO A 25 24.32 4.61 -12.26
CA PRO A 25 25.62 4.03 -12.58
C PRO A 25 26.58 4.08 -11.39
N GLY A 26 27.24 2.96 -11.09
CA GLY A 26 28.16 2.82 -9.95
C GLY A 26 27.48 2.50 -8.61
N CYS A 27 26.15 2.33 -8.59
CA CYS A 27 25.40 1.95 -7.39
C CYS A 27 24.88 0.51 -7.47
N GLU A 28 24.67 -0.10 -6.29
CA GLU A 28 24.07 -1.42 -6.20
C GLU A 28 22.63 -1.41 -6.73
N SER A 29 22.28 -2.45 -7.48
CA SER A 29 20.99 -2.58 -8.16
C SER A 29 19.97 -3.42 -7.39
N THR A 30 20.43 -4.22 -6.42
CA THR A 30 19.59 -5.23 -5.76
C THR A 30 19.88 -5.34 -4.27
N CYS A 31 18.83 -5.47 -3.46
CA CYS A 31 18.91 -5.86 -2.06
C CYS A 31 18.15 -7.17 -1.86
N GLY A 32 18.89 -8.28 -1.73
CA GLY A 32 18.30 -9.61 -1.79
C GLY A 32 17.61 -9.83 -3.15
N ASN A 33 16.31 -10.11 -3.13
CA ASN A 33 15.51 -10.31 -4.34
C ASN A 33 14.86 -9.01 -4.87
N LEU A 34 15.00 -7.89 -4.16
CA LEU A 34 14.41 -6.62 -4.58
C LEU A 34 15.36 -5.90 -5.55
N GLN A 35 14.87 -5.62 -6.76
CA GLN A 35 15.50 -4.67 -7.68
C GLN A 35 15.15 -3.23 -7.25
N VAL A 36 16.16 -2.37 -7.12
CA VAL A 36 16.03 -0.98 -6.70
C VAL A 36 16.36 -0.05 -7.87
N PRO A 37 15.35 0.51 -8.55
CA PRO A 37 15.53 1.41 -9.68
C PRO A 37 15.75 2.86 -9.25
N TYR A 38 16.45 3.66 -10.05
CA TYR A 38 16.48 5.12 -9.83
C TYR A 38 15.09 5.73 -10.12
N PRO A 39 14.53 6.61 -9.26
CA PRO A 39 15.20 7.53 -8.32
C PRO A 39 15.53 6.96 -6.93
N PHE A 40 15.16 5.70 -6.66
CA PHE A 40 15.56 5.02 -5.44
C PHE A 40 17.01 4.57 -5.52
N GLY A 41 17.65 4.42 -4.35
CA GLY A 41 19.04 3.98 -4.29
C GLY A 41 19.35 3.24 -2.99
N ILE A 42 20.16 2.19 -3.09
CA ILE A 42 20.60 1.43 -1.92
C ILE A 42 21.67 2.23 -1.17
N GLY A 43 21.47 2.38 0.15
CA GLY A 43 22.42 3.01 1.05
C GLY A 43 22.01 4.43 1.44
N ILE A 44 21.88 4.67 2.75
CA ILE A 44 21.50 5.98 3.31
C ILE A 44 22.62 6.99 3.08
N GLY A 45 22.31 8.13 2.44
CA GLY A 45 23.26 9.19 2.17
C GLY A 45 24.38 8.78 1.21
N SER A 46 24.23 7.67 0.49
CA SER A 46 25.24 7.12 -0.43
C SER A 46 25.35 7.87 -1.75
N ASN A 47 24.46 8.85 -1.99
CA ASN A 47 24.29 9.53 -3.27
C ASN A 47 23.86 8.57 -4.42
N CYS A 48 23.29 7.40 -4.09
CA CYS A 48 22.75 6.47 -5.07
C CYS A 48 21.29 6.71 -5.43
N SER A 49 20.57 7.47 -4.59
CA SER A 49 19.20 7.92 -4.80
C SER A 49 19.17 9.35 -5.35
N MET A 50 17.98 9.83 -5.71
CA MET A 50 17.76 11.23 -6.11
C MET A 50 17.83 12.20 -4.93
N SER A 51 17.31 11.79 -3.78
CA SER A 51 17.40 12.50 -2.51
C SER A 51 17.32 11.50 -1.37
N SER A 52 17.62 11.93 -0.15
CA SER A 52 17.53 11.10 1.05
C SER A 52 16.14 10.48 1.26
N ASP A 53 15.09 11.07 0.69
CA ASP A 53 13.71 10.55 0.79
C ASP A 53 13.48 9.26 -0.03
N PHE A 54 14.39 8.98 -0.96
CA PHE A 54 14.40 7.81 -1.85
C PHE A 54 15.51 6.81 -1.49
N ASP A 55 16.18 7.01 -0.35
CA ASP A 55 17.16 6.05 0.15
C ASP A 55 16.48 4.76 0.60
N ILE A 56 17.03 3.63 0.17
CA ILE A 56 16.64 2.29 0.60
C ILE A 56 17.71 1.75 1.53
N TYR A 57 17.30 1.43 2.76
CA TYR A 57 18.16 0.72 3.69
C TYR A 57 18.12 -0.78 3.39
N CYS A 58 19.23 -1.33 2.90
CA CYS A 58 19.40 -2.77 2.77
C CYS A 58 20.00 -3.35 4.06
N ASN A 59 19.24 -4.17 4.78
CA ASN A 59 19.73 -4.89 5.93
C ASN A 59 20.36 -6.22 5.48
N THR A 60 21.68 -6.28 5.50
CA THR A 60 22.46 -7.47 5.16
C THR A 60 22.61 -8.45 6.33
N THR A 61 22.15 -8.08 7.53
CA THR A 61 22.10 -9.02 8.67
C THR A 61 20.90 -9.98 8.58
N ASP A 62 19.87 -9.60 7.82
CA ASP A 62 18.77 -10.49 7.47
C ASP A 62 19.26 -11.53 6.45
N ASN A 63 18.73 -12.76 6.52
CA ASN A 63 19.05 -13.82 5.56
C ASN A 63 17.77 -14.37 4.93
N PRO A 64 17.49 -14.06 3.64
CA PRO A 64 18.26 -13.19 2.74
C PRO A 64 18.19 -11.71 3.14
N PRO A 65 19.08 -10.84 2.59
CA PRO A 65 19.01 -9.40 2.84
C PRO A 65 17.66 -8.80 2.48
N ARG A 66 17.18 -7.85 3.30
CA ARG A 66 15.85 -7.21 3.14
C ARG A 66 15.96 -5.70 3.06
N ALA A 67 15.11 -5.09 2.25
CA ALA A 67 15.10 -3.66 1.99
C ALA A 67 14.03 -2.93 2.80
N TYR A 68 14.33 -1.71 3.26
CA TYR A 68 13.44 -0.92 4.11
C TYR A 68 13.44 0.57 3.73
N LEU A 69 12.29 1.25 3.86
CA LEU A 69 12.13 2.70 3.57
C LEU A 69 12.77 3.65 4.58
N THR A 70 13.20 3.15 5.74
CA THR A 70 13.78 3.97 6.81
C THR A 70 14.62 3.09 7.74
N ARG A 71 15.50 3.71 8.53
CA ARG A 71 16.18 3.09 9.68
C ARG A 71 15.42 3.24 11.00
N ALA A 72 14.19 3.74 10.96
CA ALA A 72 13.34 3.85 12.15
C ALA A 72 13.15 2.49 12.83
N ALA A 73 12.83 2.50 14.13
CA ALA A 73 12.69 1.29 14.95
C ALA A 73 11.60 0.31 14.46
N SER A 74 10.62 0.78 13.67
CA SER A 74 9.59 -0.04 13.05
C SER A 74 9.49 0.31 11.57
N PRO A 75 10.45 -0.14 10.75
CA PRO A 75 10.52 0.26 9.35
C PRO A 75 9.53 -0.53 8.50
N PHE A 76 9.15 0.05 7.37
CA PHE A 76 8.40 -0.66 6.33
C PHE A 76 9.37 -1.42 5.44
N GLU A 77 9.20 -2.73 5.32
CA GLU A 77 9.94 -3.54 4.35
C GLU A 77 9.42 -3.24 2.94
N VAL A 78 10.33 -3.09 1.99
CA VAL A 78 10.01 -2.88 0.58
C VAL A 78 9.93 -4.22 -0.15
N LEU A 79 8.77 -4.49 -0.74
CA LEU A 79 8.46 -5.72 -1.45
C LEU A 79 8.67 -5.60 -2.95
N LYS A 80 8.32 -4.43 -3.50
CA LYS A 80 8.38 -4.15 -4.94
C LYS A 80 8.39 -2.65 -5.16
N ILE A 81 9.16 -2.20 -6.15
CA ILE A 81 9.12 -0.84 -6.67
C ILE A 81 8.63 -0.91 -8.12
N SER A 82 7.75 0.01 -8.49
CA SER A 82 7.22 0.18 -9.85
C SER A 82 7.31 1.66 -10.24
N GLU A 83 6.93 1.96 -11.48
CA GLU A 83 7.03 3.30 -12.08
C GLU A 83 6.36 4.40 -11.26
N THR A 84 5.23 4.11 -10.61
CA THR A 84 4.48 5.10 -9.80
C THR A 84 4.16 4.64 -8.39
N ASN A 85 4.37 3.35 -8.09
CA ASN A 85 4.02 2.76 -6.81
C ASN A 85 5.20 2.06 -6.15
N ILE A 86 5.23 2.10 -4.83
CA ILE A 86 6.07 1.26 -4.00
C ILE A 86 5.17 0.42 -3.09
N TYR A 87 5.49 -0.87 -3.02
CA TYR A 87 4.76 -1.86 -2.23
C TYR A 87 5.58 -2.14 -1.01
N VAL A 88 4.99 -1.89 0.16
CA VAL A 88 5.67 -2.08 1.43
C VAL A 88 4.85 -2.92 2.37
N LYS A 89 5.44 -3.47 3.43
CA LYS A 89 4.66 -4.07 4.52
C LYS A 89 5.22 -3.72 5.89
N ASN A 90 4.30 -3.46 6.81
CA ASN A 90 4.54 -3.48 8.24
C ASN A 90 3.20 -3.73 8.93
N TRP A 91 2.94 -5.00 9.29
CA TRP A 91 1.66 -5.40 9.88
C TRP A 91 1.30 -4.59 11.12
N ARG A 92 2.28 -4.19 11.94
CA ARG A 92 2.06 -3.37 13.15
C ARG A 92 1.59 -1.95 12.85
N GLN A 93 1.88 -1.44 11.65
CA GLN A 93 1.57 -0.08 11.23
C GLN A 93 0.38 0.04 10.30
N GLN A 94 -0.24 -1.08 9.93
CA GLN A 94 -1.37 -1.10 9.00
C GLN A 94 -2.54 -1.97 9.49
N GLN A 95 -2.43 -2.57 10.68
CA GLN A 95 -3.42 -3.50 11.22
C GLN A 95 -3.74 -3.26 12.68
N ILE A 96 -4.96 -3.62 13.07
CA ILE A 96 -5.43 -3.63 14.46
C ILE A 96 -6.01 -5.01 14.75
N VAL A 97 -5.54 -5.66 15.82
CA VAL A 97 -6.26 -6.76 16.49
C VAL A 97 -6.94 -6.18 17.72
N ALA A 98 -8.26 -6.04 17.66
CA ALA A 98 -9.06 -5.43 18.71
C ALA A 98 -9.79 -6.52 19.50
N CYS A 99 -9.25 -6.92 20.65
CA CYS A 99 -9.95 -7.80 21.58
C CYS A 99 -10.63 -6.97 22.69
N TYR A 100 -11.94 -6.88 22.62
CA TYR A 100 -12.76 -6.01 23.46
C TYR A 100 -13.00 -6.67 24.82
N ALA A 101 -12.15 -6.33 25.79
CA ALA A 101 -12.44 -6.55 27.20
C ALA A 101 -13.33 -5.40 27.71
N SER A 102 -12.73 -4.36 28.30
CA SER A 102 -13.42 -3.13 28.74
C SER A 102 -13.28 -1.95 27.77
N ARG A 103 -12.47 -2.10 26.71
CA ARG A 103 -12.20 -1.03 25.74
C ARG A 103 -13.35 -0.91 24.73
N GLU A 104 -13.78 0.33 24.47
CA GLU A 104 -14.83 0.62 23.50
C GLU A 104 -14.31 0.74 22.07
N TYR A 105 -13.03 1.09 21.89
CA TYR A 105 -12.40 1.19 20.58
C TYR A 105 -10.89 0.94 20.64
N PHE A 106 -10.34 0.67 19.47
CA PHE A 106 -8.90 0.64 19.19
C PHE A 106 -8.61 1.61 18.05
N SER A 107 -7.41 2.20 18.04
CA SER A 107 -7.02 3.16 17.01
C SER A 107 -5.63 2.84 16.46
N LEU A 108 -5.44 3.17 15.19
CA LEU A 108 -4.15 3.15 14.51
C LEU A 108 -4.02 4.44 13.71
N GLU A 109 -2.90 5.12 13.92
CA GLU A 109 -2.53 6.33 13.20
C GLU A 109 -1.49 5.99 12.14
N ILE A 110 -1.75 6.43 10.91
CA ILE A 110 -0.86 6.24 9.78
C ILE A 110 -0.35 7.64 9.41
N ASP A 111 0.78 8.02 9.99
CA ASP A 111 1.43 9.32 9.84
C ASP A 111 2.88 9.22 9.30
N TYR A 112 3.41 7.99 9.17
CA TYR A 112 4.78 7.68 8.76
C TYR A 112 5.22 8.35 7.45
N PHE A 113 4.27 8.74 6.60
CA PHE A 113 4.51 9.32 5.28
C PHE A 113 4.22 10.82 5.20
N ALA A 114 3.83 11.48 6.30
CA ALA A 114 3.41 12.88 6.32
C ALA A 114 4.45 13.82 5.67
N ASN A 115 5.72 13.64 6.03
CA ASN A 115 6.84 14.44 5.54
C ASN A 115 7.68 13.71 4.48
N SER A 116 7.02 12.87 3.67
CA SER A 116 7.69 12.03 2.67
C SER A 116 7.11 12.25 1.26
N PRO A 117 7.78 11.76 0.20
CA PRO A 117 7.24 11.72 -1.15
C PRO A 117 6.12 10.70 -1.35
N TYR A 118 5.75 9.95 -0.31
CA TYR A 118 4.79 8.86 -0.38
C TYR A 118 3.38 9.29 0.03
N THR A 119 2.37 8.74 -0.64
CA THR A 119 0.94 8.87 -0.29
C THR A 119 0.23 7.53 -0.41
N LEU A 120 -0.83 7.29 0.35
CA LEU A 120 -1.65 6.09 0.19
C LEU A 120 -2.27 6.01 -1.21
N SER A 121 -2.07 4.87 -1.88
CA SER A 121 -2.67 4.56 -3.18
C SER A 121 -4.11 4.04 -3.05
N ASP A 122 -4.96 4.28 -4.06
CA ASP A 122 -6.30 3.69 -4.17
C ASP A 122 -6.30 2.17 -4.44
N ALA A 123 -5.13 1.59 -4.73
CA ALA A 123 -4.96 0.14 -4.78
C ALA A 123 -5.16 -0.55 -3.41
N ASN A 124 -5.12 0.21 -2.31
CA ASN A 124 -5.38 -0.31 -0.97
C ASN A 124 -6.88 -0.40 -0.68
N GLN A 125 -7.22 -1.37 0.15
CA GLN A 125 -8.56 -1.54 0.68
C GLN A 125 -8.55 -1.46 2.20
N PHE A 126 -9.65 -0.95 2.74
CA PHE A 126 -9.92 -0.90 4.15
C PHE A 126 -10.84 -2.06 4.51
N THR A 127 -10.26 -3.08 5.15
CA THR A 127 -10.91 -4.35 5.42
C THR A 127 -11.07 -4.57 6.91
N VAL A 128 -12.24 -5.06 7.31
CA VAL A 128 -12.53 -5.44 8.69
C VAL A 128 -13.11 -6.85 8.72
N PHE A 129 -12.54 -7.71 9.57
CA PHE A 129 -13.14 -8.97 9.97
C PHE A 129 -13.66 -8.83 11.39
N GLY A 130 -14.93 -9.10 11.62
CA GLY A 130 -15.57 -8.85 12.91
C GLY A 130 -17.08 -9.00 12.84
N CYS A 131 -17.74 -8.92 13.98
CA CYS A 131 -19.19 -8.86 14.06
C CYS A 131 -19.56 -7.77 15.05
N ASP A 132 -20.56 -6.96 14.71
CA ASP A 132 -21.03 -5.92 15.63
C ASP A 132 -19.97 -4.81 15.85
N ASP A 133 -19.29 -4.39 14.76
CA ASP A 133 -18.23 -3.38 14.77
C ASP A 133 -18.47 -2.26 13.76
N LEU A 134 -17.86 -1.09 14.02
CA LEU A 134 -17.73 -0.01 13.06
C LEU A 134 -16.26 0.41 12.97
N ALA A 135 -15.69 0.31 11.78
CA ALA A 135 -14.40 0.90 11.47
C ALA A 135 -14.58 2.23 10.75
N ILE A 136 -13.81 3.24 11.15
CA ILE A 136 -13.78 4.55 10.51
C ILE A 136 -12.32 4.90 10.24
N GLY A 137 -11.98 5.20 8.99
CA GLY A 137 -10.71 5.79 8.58
C GLY A 137 -10.93 7.25 8.20
N GLN A 138 -10.45 8.18 9.01
CA GLN A 138 -10.56 9.62 8.79
C GLN A 138 -9.29 10.13 8.12
N HIS A 139 -9.44 10.82 6.99
CA HIS A 139 -8.33 11.53 6.37
C HIS A 139 -8.23 12.94 6.96
N LEU A 140 -7.02 13.35 7.36
CA LEU A 140 -6.74 14.74 7.73
C LEU A 140 -6.05 15.46 6.57
N SER A 141 -6.44 16.70 6.28
CA SER A 141 -5.71 17.56 5.34
C SER A 141 -4.42 18.06 5.98
N SER A 142 -3.34 18.11 5.19
CA SER A 142 -2.07 18.71 5.62
C SER A 142 -2.15 20.23 5.77
N ASP A 143 -3.13 20.86 5.11
CA ASP A 143 -3.26 22.31 5.06
C ASP A 143 -4.25 22.80 6.12
N SER A 144 -3.73 23.49 7.13
CA SER A 144 -4.41 24.32 8.13
C SER A 144 -5.33 23.62 9.14
N ASN A 145 -4.89 23.61 10.39
CA ASN A 145 -5.60 23.20 11.60
C ASN A 145 -6.18 21.77 11.59
N TYR A 146 -5.93 21.04 12.66
CA TYR A 146 -6.40 19.68 12.96
C TYR A 146 -7.95 19.54 13.03
N SER A 147 -8.72 20.47 12.46
CA SER A 147 -10.16 20.64 12.60
C SER A 147 -10.95 20.48 11.30
N ALA A 148 -10.32 20.30 10.14
CA ALA A 148 -11.03 19.93 8.91
C ALA A 148 -11.10 18.40 8.81
N TYR A 149 -12.15 17.79 9.37
CA TYR A 149 -12.49 16.39 9.12
C TYR A 149 -12.72 16.22 7.60
N GLY A 150 -11.75 15.63 6.90
CA GLY A 150 -11.83 15.36 5.47
C GLY A 150 -12.77 14.19 5.16
N ALA A 151 -12.94 13.90 3.87
CA ALA A 151 -13.55 12.65 3.42
C ALA A 151 -12.95 11.46 4.18
N GLY A 152 -13.77 10.46 4.50
CA GLY A 152 -13.33 9.28 5.25
C GLY A 152 -13.89 8.01 4.63
N THR A 153 -13.31 6.89 5.04
CA THR A 153 -13.82 5.57 4.69
C THR A 153 -14.44 4.92 5.93
N SER A 154 -15.46 4.09 5.76
CA SER A 154 -16.06 3.37 6.88
C SER A 154 -16.44 1.96 6.47
N CYS A 155 -16.33 1.02 7.41
CA CYS A 155 -16.71 -0.36 7.22
C CYS A 155 -17.42 -0.90 8.44
N ALA A 156 -18.60 -1.50 8.26
CA ALA A 156 -19.39 -2.08 9.33
C ALA A 156 -19.62 -3.58 9.04
N PRO A 157 -18.76 -4.48 9.55
CA PRO A 157 -19.02 -5.90 9.40
C PRO A 157 -20.14 -6.34 10.36
N TYR A 158 -21.05 -7.17 9.85
CA TYR A 158 -22.23 -7.63 10.57
C TYR A 158 -22.41 -9.15 10.42
N CYS A 159 -23.07 -9.76 11.41
CA CYS A 159 -23.32 -11.19 11.45
C CYS A 159 -24.78 -11.50 11.81
N GLU A 160 -25.39 -12.38 11.02
CA GLU A 160 -26.84 -12.62 11.02
C GLU A 160 -27.34 -13.41 12.25
N SER A 161 -26.55 -14.32 12.85
CA SER A 161 -27.04 -15.22 13.93
C SER A 161 -25.98 -15.58 15.01
N ARG A 162 -26.48 -15.91 16.22
CA ARG A 162 -25.71 -16.44 17.38
C ARG A 162 -25.43 -17.95 17.31
N GLU A 163 -26.12 -18.71 16.44
CA GLU A 163 -25.90 -20.17 16.29
C GLU A 163 -24.59 -20.51 15.54
N VAL A 164 -23.78 -19.48 15.30
CA VAL A 164 -22.64 -19.43 14.38
C VAL A 164 -21.30 -19.69 15.08
N SER A 165 -21.29 -20.30 16.27
CA SER A 165 -20.05 -20.87 16.81
C SER A 165 -19.39 -21.87 15.84
N GLY A 166 -20.16 -22.43 14.88
CA GLY A 166 -19.67 -23.23 13.76
C GLY A 166 -19.80 -22.60 12.37
N GLY A 167 -20.17 -21.32 12.23
CA GLY A 167 -20.39 -20.72 10.91
C GLY A 167 -19.17 -20.03 10.31
N THR A 168 -19.30 -19.72 9.02
CA THR A 168 -18.22 -19.21 8.17
C THR A 168 -18.44 -17.74 7.83
N GLY A 169 -17.41 -16.93 8.02
CA GLY A 169 -17.37 -15.55 7.55
C GLY A 169 -16.85 -15.49 6.12
N SER A 170 -17.30 -14.51 5.34
CA SER A 170 -16.96 -14.36 3.92
C SER A 170 -16.91 -12.88 3.52
N CYS A 171 -15.97 -12.52 2.62
CA CYS A 171 -15.76 -11.14 2.18
C CYS A 171 -16.19 -10.90 0.71
N PRO A 172 -16.94 -9.81 0.44
CA PRO A 172 -17.65 -8.94 1.40
C PRO A 172 -18.90 -9.64 1.97
N GLY A 173 -19.31 -9.33 3.21
CA GLY A 173 -20.58 -9.80 3.77
C GLY A 173 -20.50 -10.29 5.23
N ASN A 174 -20.92 -11.54 5.47
CA ASN A 174 -21.05 -12.07 6.82
C ASN A 174 -19.70 -12.07 7.55
N GLY A 175 -19.62 -11.31 8.64
CA GLY A 175 -18.40 -11.17 9.44
C GLY A 175 -17.26 -10.39 8.78
N CYS A 176 -17.51 -9.76 7.63
CA CYS A 176 -16.48 -9.04 6.90
C CYS A 176 -17.02 -7.85 6.13
N CYS A 177 -16.32 -6.74 6.21
CA CYS A 177 -16.58 -5.57 5.38
C CYS A 177 -15.27 -5.17 4.70
N GLN A 178 -15.37 -4.80 3.42
CA GLN A 178 -14.25 -4.24 2.68
C GLN A 178 -14.73 -3.05 1.87
N THR A 179 -13.95 -1.97 1.89
CA THR A 179 -14.25 -0.74 1.14
C THR A 179 -12.97 -0.10 0.60
N SER A 180 -13.11 0.71 -0.45
CA SER A 180 -11.99 1.48 -1.02
C SER A 180 -11.56 2.61 -0.09
N ILE A 181 -10.32 3.08 -0.28
CA ILE A 181 -9.83 4.33 0.33
C ILE A 181 -9.69 5.43 -0.71
N SER A 182 -9.66 6.69 -0.25
CA SER A 182 -9.31 7.79 -1.13
C SER A 182 -7.81 7.80 -1.42
N LYS A 183 -7.44 7.99 -2.69
CA LYS A 183 -6.05 8.19 -3.12
C LYS A 183 -5.44 9.47 -2.56
N GLY A 184 -4.11 9.49 -2.47
CA GLY A 184 -3.35 10.72 -2.30
C GLY A 184 -3.32 11.24 -0.87
N LYS A 185 -3.63 10.38 0.10
CA LYS A 185 -3.71 10.74 1.52
C LYS A 185 -2.40 10.37 2.21
N LYS A 186 -1.78 11.34 2.88
CA LYS A 186 -0.56 11.12 3.67
C LYS A 186 -0.83 10.69 5.10
N PHE A 187 -2.01 11.05 5.60
CA PHE A 187 -2.44 10.82 6.96
C PHE A 187 -3.77 10.10 6.98
N MET A 188 -3.88 9.07 7.83
CA MET A 188 -5.15 8.43 8.15
C MET A 188 -5.19 8.07 9.63
N MET A 189 -6.21 8.56 10.34
CA MET A 189 -6.55 8.07 11.67
C MET A 189 -7.65 7.02 11.54
N THR A 190 -7.38 5.81 11.98
CA THR A 190 -8.35 4.72 11.97
C THR A 190 -8.85 4.43 13.37
N ARG A 191 -10.13 4.09 13.49
CA ARG A 191 -10.75 3.58 14.71
C ARG A 191 -11.56 2.36 14.38
N LEU A 192 -11.42 1.32 15.19
CA LEU A 192 -12.26 0.13 15.18
C LEU A 192 -13.05 0.11 16.49
N ILE A 193 -14.36 0.25 16.38
CA ILE A 193 -15.29 0.57 17.48
C ILE A 193 -16.18 -0.64 17.72
N ASN A 194 -16.31 -1.05 18.99
CA ASN A 194 -17.29 -2.05 19.40
C ASN A 194 -18.69 -1.43 19.43
N MET A 195 -19.60 -1.91 18.58
CA MET A 195 -20.96 -1.39 18.46
C MET A 195 -21.98 -2.17 19.30
N GLU A 196 -21.56 -3.11 20.15
CA GLU A 196 -22.42 -3.93 21.03
C GLU A 196 -23.49 -3.12 21.78
N ARG A 197 -23.08 -2.00 22.41
CA ARG A 197 -23.99 -1.14 23.18
C ARG A 197 -24.97 -0.40 22.27
N ASN A 198 -24.49 0.08 21.13
CA ASN A 198 -25.27 0.87 20.18
C ASN A 198 -26.29 0.02 19.41
N TRP A 199 -25.93 -1.22 19.07
CA TRP A 199 -26.80 -2.15 18.34
C TRP A 199 -27.64 -3.03 19.26
N GLN A 200 -27.49 -2.87 20.59
CA GLN A 200 -28.26 -3.61 21.60
C GLN A 200 -28.15 -5.14 21.45
N ARG A 201 -26.99 -5.62 20.96
CA ARG A 201 -26.68 -7.04 20.77
C ARG A 201 -25.40 -7.38 21.51
N ARG A 202 -25.41 -8.43 22.34
CA ARG A 202 -24.17 -8.97 22.95
C ARG A 202 -23.14 -9.27 21.86
N LYS A 203 -21.90 -8.86 22.09
CA LYS A 203 -20.77 -9.14 21.22
C LYS A 203 -20.66 -10.65 20.95
N LEU A 204 -20.66 -11.03 19.68
CA LEU A 204 -20.60 -12.44 19.26
C LEU A 204 -19.22 -13.05 19.45
N PHE A 205 -18.17 -12.27 19.16
CA PHE A 205 -16.78 -12.70 19.24
C PHE A 205 -15.94 -11.67 19.98
N SER A 206 -15.03 -12.14 20.83
CA SER A 206 -14.24 -11.25 21.70
C SER A 206 -13.31 -10.32 20.94
N CYS A 207 -12.89 -10.69 19.73
CA CYS A 207 -11.96 -9.91 18.93
C CYS A 207 -12.50 -9.57 17.54
N SER A 208 -11.94 -8.51 16.97
CA SER A 208 -12.12 -8.08 15.59
C SER A 208 -10.78 -7.63 15.03
N PHE A 209 -10.67 -7.58 13.71
CA PHE A 209 -9.45 -7.20 13.02
C PHE A 209 -9.74 -6.17 11.95
N LEU A 210 -8.87 -5.19 11.84
CA LEU A 210 -8.85 -4.20 10.77
C LEU A 210 -7.50 -4.27 10.08
N SER A 211 -7.52 -4.22 8.75
CA SER A 211 -6.31 -4.05 7.94
C SER A 211 -6.51 -2.99 6.88
N LEU A 212 -5.45 -2.21 6.68
CA LEU A 212 -5.26 -1.38 5.50
C LEU A 212 -4.21 -2.02 4.60
N GLY A 213 -4.54 -2.22 3.33
CA GLY A 213 -3.58 -2.71 2.34
C GLY A 213 -4.25 -3.31 1.11
N MET A 214 -3.45 -3.68 0.12
CA MET A 214 -3.90 -4.34 -1.09
C MET A 214 -4.22 -5.81 -0.78
N MET A 215 -5.52 -6.10 -0.72
CA MET A 215 -6.03 -7.37 -0.22
C MET A 215 -7.11 -7.93 -1.16
N ASN A 216 -6.75 -8.81 -2.08
CA ASN A 216 -7.77 -9.50 -2.89
C ASN A 216 -8.39 -10.67 -2.11
N ILE A 217 -9.42 -10.38 -1.32
CA ILE A 217 -10.15 -11.36 -0.47
C ILE A 217 -11.50 -11.76 -1.04
N THR A 218 -11.74 -11.50 -2.33
CA THR A 218 -12.99 -11.95 -2.96
C THR A 218 -13.11 -13.46 -2.82
N GLY A 219 -14.15 -13.94 -2.13
CA GLY A 219 -14.33 -15.38 -1.86
C GLY A 219 -13.45 -15.96 -0.75
N PHE A 220 -12.72 -15.12 -0.01
CA PHE A 220 -12.01 -15.56 1.20
C PHE A 220 -13.03 -15.94 2.28
N THR A 221 -12.81 -17.11 2.91
CA THR A 221 -13.64 -17.63 3.99
C THR A 221 -12.81 -17.94 5.23
N PHE A 222 -13.38 -17.70 6.41
CA PHE A 222 -12.76 -18.03 7.70
C PHE A 222 -13.80 -18.51 8.71
N ARG A 223 -13.36 -19.20 9.77
CA ARG A 223 -14.27 -19.58 10.84
C ARG A 223 -14.51 -18.38 11.74
N LEU A 224 -15.76 -18.03 11.95
CA LEU A 224 -16.10 -16.88 12.80
C LEU A 224 -15.64 -17.11 14.25
N SER A 225 -15.63 -18.35 14.72
CA SER A 225 -15.08 -18.73 16.03
C SER A 225 -13.62 -18.37 16.24
N ASP A 226 -12.81 -18.24 15.16
CA ASP A 226 -11.42 -17.83 15.29
C ASP A 226 -11.28 -16.40 15.82
N LEU A 227 -12.32 -15.57 15.67
CA LEU A 227 -12.37 -14.22 16.24
C LEU A 227 -12.46 -14.20 17.79
N ASN A 228 -12.58 -15.35 18.46
CA ASN A 228 -12.42 -15.42 19.92
C ASN A 228 -10.95 -15.53 20.37
N ASP A 229 -10.03 -15.69 19.43
CA ASP A 229 -8.61 -15.88 19.69
C ASP A 229 -7.84 -14.62 19.29
N SER A 230 -7.13 -14.01 20.24
CA SER A 230 -6.29 -12.84 19.97
C SER A 230 -5.12 -13.15 19.01
N THR A 231 -4.83 -14.44 18.81
CA THR A 231 -3.78 -14.92 17.92
C THR A 231 -4.31 -15.42 16.57
N PHE A 232 -5.57 -15.10 16.21
CA PHE A 232 -6.21 -15.57 14.98
C PHE A 232 -5.36 -15.38 13.71
N LEU A 233 -4.59 -14.30 13.62
CA LEU A 233 -3.70 -14.03 12.48
C LEU A 233 -2.64 -15.11 12.26
N ASN A 234 -2.22 -15.82 13.31
CA ASN A 234 -1.27 -16.93 13.19
C ASN A 234 -1.86 -18.09 12.37
N LYS A 235 -3.19 -18.25 12.35
CA LYS A 235 -3.89 -19.26 11.53
C LYS A 235 -4.00 -18.84 10.06
N TYR A 236 -3.85 -17.55 9.77
CA TYR A 236 -3.98 -16.98 8.44
C TYR A 236 -2.74 -16.12 8.09
N PRO A 237 -1.56 -16.73 7.84
CA PRO A 237 -0.31 -16.00 7.61
C PRO A 237 -0.37 -15.00 6.45
N ALA A 238 -1.23 -15.26 5.45
CA ALA A 238 -1.50 -14.33 4.36
C ALA A 238 -1.93 -12.93 4.84
N PHE A 239 -2.47 -12.81 6.06
CA PHE A 239 -2.85 -11.53 6.64
C PHE A 239 -1.69 -10.75 7.23
N THR A 240 -0.58 -11.37 7.60
CA THR A 240 0.62 -10.63 8.04
C THR A 240 1.48 -10.15 6.89
N ASP A 241 1.24 -10.66 5.67
CA ASP A 241 2.01 -10.36 4.46
C ASP A 241 1.32 -9.39 3.49
N ILE A 242 0.25 -8.73 3.93
CA ILE A 242 -0.52 -7.79 3.10
C ILE A 242 0.37 -6.59 2.71
N PRO A 243 0.54 -6.30 1.41
CA PRO A 243 1.23 -5.11 0.97
C PRO A 243 0.38 -3.86 1.21
N LEU A 244 0.98 -2.82 1.76
CA LEU A 244 0.51 -1.45 1.67
C LEU A 244 1.13 -0.80 0.43
N VAL A 245 0.28 -0.28 -0.46
CA VAL A 245 0.70 0.34 -1.72
C VAL A 245 0.76 1.85 -1.54
N LEU A 246 1.91 2.43 -1.81
CA LEU A 246 2.10 3.87 -1.76
C LEU A 246 2.33 4.39 -3.17
N ASP A 247 1.73 5.52 -3.53
CA ASP A 247 2.19 6.32 -4.66
C ASP A 247 3.42 7.12 -4.21
N TRP A 248 4.42 7.29 -5.07
CA TRP A 248 5.61 8.10 -4.79
C TRP A 248 5.82 9.18 -5.84
N ARG A 249 6.42 10.32 -5.47
CA ARG A 249 6.52 11.51 -6.34
C ARG A 249 7.76 12.33 -6.08
N ILE A 250 8.21 13.09 -7.07
CA ILE A 250 9.34 13.99 -6.95
C ILE A 250 8.86 15.40 -6.59
N GLY A 251 9.52 15.97 -5.60
CA GLY A 251 9.34 17.36 -5.19
C GLY A 251 7.94 17.67 -4.64
N SER A 252 7.67 18.96 -4.46
CA SER A 252 6.38 19.48 -3.98
C SER A 252 5.73 20.43 -4.98
N GLN A 253 6.33 20.62 -6.15
CA GLN A 253 5.85 21.44 -7.25
C GLN A 253 5.28 20.56 -8.36
N ASN A 254 4.31 21.08 -9.10
CA ASN A 254 3.72 20.38 -10.24
C ASN A 254 4.52 20.67 -11.52
N CYS A 255 4.23 19.91 -12.59
CA CYS A 255 4.89 20.02 -13.89
C CYS A 255 4.90 21.46 -14.41
N SER A 256 3.76 22.15 -14.35
CA SER A 256 3.64 23.53 -14.82
C SER A 256 4.61 24.50 -14.14
N GLU A 257 5.00 24.22 -12.90
CA GLU A 257 5.92 25.04 -12.11
C GLU A 257 7.39 24.65 -12.34
N MET A 258 7.64 23.39 -12.75
CA MET A 258 8.98 22.83 -12.83
C MET A 258 9.60 22.86 -14.23
N LEU A 259 8.81 23.03 -15.30
CA LEU A 259 9.29 23.01 -16.69
C LEU A 259 10.42 24.01 -16.98
N SER A 260 10.47 25.15 -16.27
CA SER A 260 11.51 26.16 -16.41
C SER A 260 12.53 26.16 -15.27
N SER A 261 12.44 25.20 -14.34
CA SER A 261 13.32 25.13 -13.18
C SER A 261 14.61 24.39 -13.50
N SER A 262 15.73 24.84 -12.92
CA SER A 262 16.99 24.09 -12.95
C SER A 262 16.92 22.77 -12.18
N SER A 263 15.94 22.61 -11.29
CA SER A 263 15.67 21.38 -10.53
C SER A 263 14.71 20.41 -11.23
N TYR A 264 14.38 20.63 -12.52
CA TYR A 264 13.56 19.72 -13.30
C TYR A 264 14.21 18.33 -13.42
N ALA A 265 13.49 17.29 -12.99
CA ALA A 265 14.04 15.95 -12.84
C ALA A 265 14.06 15.15 -14.16
N CYS A 266 13.09 15.38 -15.04
CA CYS A 266 12.92 14.57 -16.25
C CYS A 266 14.04 14.84 -17.27
N LYS A 267 14.54 13.79 -17.90
CA LYS A 267 15.64 13.79 -18.88
C LYS A 267 15.10 13.60 -20.30
N GLU A 268 16.00 13.43 -21.26
CA GLU A 268 15.65 13.34 -22.68
C GLU A 268 14.65 12.20 -22.97
N ASN A 269 13.82 12.39 -24.00
CA ASN A 269 12.74 11.47 -24.42
C ASN A 269 11.76 11.08 -23.30
N SER A 270 11.60 11.95 -22.31
CA SER A 270 10.64 11.79 -21.22
C SER A 270 9.81 13.06 -21.04
N TYR A 271 8.65 12.92 -20.39
CA TYR A 271 7.76 14.03 -20.07
C TYR A 271 7.37 13.99 -18.60
N CYS A 272 7.01 15.17 -18.09
CA CYS A 272 6.49 15.32 -16.74
C CYS A 272 5.02 14.92 -16.70
N ASP A 273 4.67 14.05 -15.75
CA ASP A 273 3.31 13.61 -15.47
C ASP A 273 2.87 14.15 -14.11
N ASP A 274 1.90 15.07 -14.14
CA ASP A 274 1.30 15.61 -12.94
C ASP A 274 0.41 14.55 -12.30
N SER A 275 0.45 14.51 -10.98
CA SER A 275 -0.41 13.64 -10.22
C SER A 275 -1.88 14.11 -10.22
N LEU A 276 -2.77 13.21 -9.76
CA LEU A 276 -4.20 13.50 -9.59
C LEU A 276 -4.45 14.77 -8.77
N ALA A 277 -5.56 15.44 -9.10
CA ALA A 277 -5.99 16.70 -8.49
C ALA A 277 -5.93 16.67 -6.94
N GLY A 278 -5.31 17.68 -6.36
CA GLY A 278 -5.28 17.91 -4.91
C GLY A 278 -4.07 17.37 -4.17
N VAL A 279 -3.08 16.80 -4.86
CA VAL A 279 -1.80 16.40 -4.25
C VAL A 279 -0.65 16.90 -5.13
N ARG A 280 0.39 17.48 -4.53
CA ARG A 280 1.51 18.07 -5.29
C ARG A 280 2.61 17.07 -5.63
N GLY A 281 3.53 17.48 -6.50
CA GLY A 281 4.64 16.68 -6.98
C GLY A 281 4.30 15.92 -8.27
N TYR A 282 5.34 15.46 -8.97
CA TYR A 282 5.22 14.84 -10.28
C TYR A 282 6.08 13.59 -10.42
N ASN A 283 5.82 12.79 -11.45
CA ASN A 283 6.71 11.73 -11.90
C ASN A 283 7.18 12.07 -13.33
N CYS A 284 8.27 11.45 -13.77
CA CYS A 284 8.68 11.50 -15.16
C CYS A 284 8.34 10.17 -15.82
N ARG A 285 7.89 10.22 -17.08
CA ARG A 285 7.57 9.04 -17.87
C ARG A 285 8.26 9.10 -19.22
N CYS A 286 8.70 7.95 -19.72
CA CYS A 286 9.22 7.85 -21.07
C CYS A 286 8.12 8.15 -22.08
N MET A 287 8.49 8.86 -23.16
CA MET A 287 7.60 9.05 -24.30
C MET A 287 7.25 7.71 -24.93
N LYS A 288 6.10 7.64 -25.60
CA LYS A 288 5.63 6.40 -26.24
C LYS A 288 6.69 5.86 -27.20
N GLY A 289 7.10 4.61 -26.99
CA GLY A 289 8.10 3.92 -27.81
C GLY A 289 9.54 4.01 -27.28
N TYR A 290 9.76 4.71 -26.17
CA TYR A 290 11.06 4.76 -25.46
C TYR A 290 11.00 3.98 -24.16
N GLU A 291 12.14 3.41 -23.76
CA GLU A 291 12.30 2.65 -22.51
C GLU A 291 13.48 3.16 -21.67
N GLY A 292 13.57 2.69 -20.42
CA GLY A 292 14.65 3.04 -19.48
C GLY A 292 14.22 3.98 -18.36
N THR A 293 15.18 4.67 -17.75
CA THR A 293 14.94 5.60 -16.63
C THR A 293 14.81 7.04 -17.13
N PRO A 294 13.67 7.71 -16.89
CA PRO A 294 13.47 9.10 -17.32
C PRO A 294 14.20 10.12 -16.43
N TYR A 295 14.99 9.67 -15.45
CA TYR A 295 15.54 10.52 -14.40
C TYR A 295 17.08 10.65 -14.45
N LEU A 296 17.76 9.85 -15.28
CA LEU A 296 19.22 9.90 -15.47
C LEU A 296 19.55 10.15 -16.94
N SER A 297 20.61 10.91 -17.22
CA SER A 297 21.11 11.09 -18.59
C SER A 297 21.65 9.75 -19.12
N PRO A 298 21.37 9.36 -20.39
CA PRO A 298 20.81 10.16 -21.49
C PRO A 298 19.27 10.15 -21.59
N GLY A 299 18.56 9.80 -20.53
CA GLY A 299 17.10 9.71 -20.50
C GLY A 299 16.59 8.37 -21.03
N CYS A 300 15.38 8.40 -21.60
CA CYS A 300 14.79 7.23 -22.22
C CYS A 300 15.36 7.03 -23.64
N HIS A 301 15.51 5.78 -24.08
CA HIS A 301 16.11 5.41 -25.37
C HIS A 301 15.33 4.30 -26.08
#